data_AF-A0A834ECC1-F1
#
_entry.id   AF-A0A834ECC1-F1
#
_cell.length_a   1.000
_cell.length_b   1.000
_cell.length_c   1.000
_cell.angle_alpha   90.00
_cell.angle_beta   90.00
_cell.angle_gamma   90.00
#
_symmetry.space_group_name_H-M   'P 1'
#
loop_
_entity.id
_entity.type
_entity.pdbx_description
1 polymer ?
#
loop_
_entity_poly.entity_id
_entity_poly.type
_entity_poly.pdbx_seq_one_letter_code
_entity_poly.pdbx_strand_id
1 'polypeptide(L)'
;MWYVSTRGMAPRVDFEGALFSGYAPDGGLFMPEKLPQLDRETLCRWSALSYPSLVMELCALFIGPELIPRDDLNDLIHQGFSRFRHREVVHLSRLRNGLNVLELWHGATYAFKDSGC
;
A
#
# COMPACT_ATOMS: atom_id res chain seq x y z
N MET A 1 13.19 0.55 -7.40
CA MET A 1 13.17 -0.64 -6.50
C MET A 1 13.12 -1.91 -7.37
N TRP A 2 13.77 -3.01 -6.96
CA TRP A 2 13.70 -4.29 -7.67
C TRP A 2 12.84 -5.31 -6.92
N TYR A 3 12.18 -6.19 -7.66
CA TYR A 3 11.34 -7.28 -7.17
C TYR A 3 11.89 -8.61 -7.68
N VAL A 4 11.87 -9.62 -6.82
CA VAL A 4 12.38 -10.97 -7.08
C VAL A 4 11.29 -12.00 -6.83
N SER A 5 11.36 -13.13 -7.54
CA SER A 5 10.45 -14.25 -7.26
C SER A 5 10.80 -14.91 -5.94
N THR A 6 9.78 -15.30 -5.17
CA THR A 6 9.93 -16.13 -3.97
C THR A 6 10.54 -17.51 -4.25
N ARG A 7 10.57 -17.95 -5.50
CA ARG A 7 11.23 -19.21 -5.92
C ARG A 7 12.64 -18.99 -6.47
N GLY A 8 13.05 -17.74 -6.71
CA GLY A 8 14.42 -17.36 -7.08
C GLY A 8 14.86 -17.79 -8.49
N MET A 9 13.98 -18.35 -9.32
CA MET A 9 14.32 -18.88 -10.64
C MET A 9 13.92 -17.93 -11.78
N ALA A 10 13.18 -16.86 -11.48
CA ALA A 10 12.85 -15.79 -12.42
C ALA A 10 13.84 -14.62 -12.34
N PRO A 11 14.10 -13.91 -13.46
CA PRO A 11 14.79 -12.63 -13.44
C PRO A 11 14.10 -11.63 -12.51
N ARG A 12 14.88 -10.73 -11.89
CA ARG A 12 14.32 -9.60 -11.18
C ARG A 12 13.63 -8.64 -12.14
N VAL A 13 12.56 -8.02 -11.67
CA VAL A 13 11.77 -7.03 -12.42
C VAL A 13 11.62 -5.76 -11.57
N ASP A 14 11.27 -4.65 -12.21
CA ASP A 14 10.87 -3.44 -11.49
C ASP A 14 9.41 -3.52 -11.05
N PHE A 15 8.87 -2.44 -10.46
CA PHE A 15 7.48 -2.43 -9.96
C PHE A 15 6.47 -2.63 -11.09
N GLU A 16 6.69 -2.00 -12.25
CA GLU A 16 5.80 -2.13 -13.41
C GLU A 16 5.75 -3.58 -13.91
N GLY A 17 6.92 -4.21 -14.07
CA GLY A 17 7.03 -5.62 -14.44
C GLY A 17 6.36 -6.55 -13.44
N ALA A 18 6.49 -6.30 -12.14
CA ALA A 18 5.81 -7.09 -11.11
C ALA A 18 4.28 -6.91 -11.16
N LEU A 19 3.81 -5.67 -11.33
CA LEU A 19 2.39 -5.32 -11.35
C LEU A 19 1.65 -5.99 -12.51
N PHE A 20 2.19 -5.90 -13.73
CA PHE A 20 1.53 -6.42 -14.93
C PHE A 20 1.72 -7.92 -15.16
N SER A 21 2.73 -8.54 -14.54
CA SER A 21 2.93 -10.00 -14.66
C SER A 21 1.97 -10.82 -13.80
N GLY A 22 1.53 -10.27 -12.65
CA GLY A 22 0.70 -10.97 -11.66
C GLY A 22 1.45 -12.07 -10.90
N TYR A 23 1.98 -13.07 -11.60
CA TYR A 23 2.83 -14.13 -11.07
C TYR A 23 4.22 -14.09 -11.71
N ALA A 24 5.23 -14.56 -10.96
CA ALA A 24 6.54 -14.77 -11.55
C ALA A 24 6.49 -15.95 -12.55
N PRO A 25 7.29 -15.93 -13.63
CA PRO A 25 7.33 -17.01 -14.64
C PRO A 25 7.63 -18.40 -14.08
N ASP A 26 8.28 -18.48 -12.92
CA ASP A 26 8.58 -19.72 -12.20
C ASP A 26 7.43 -20.19 -11.27
N GLY A 27 6.26 -19.53 -11.34
CA GLY A 27 5.09 -19.78 -10.50
C GLY A 27 5.22 -19.26 -9.07
N GLY A 28 6.24 -18.45 -8.78
CA GLY A 28 6.39 -17.73 -7.52
C GLY A 28 5.59 -16.43 -7.46
N LEU A 29 5.72 -15.74 -6.34
CA LEU A 29 5.19 -14.38 -6.14
C LEU A 29 6.34 -13.38 -6.18
N PHE A 30 6.09 -12.17 -6.66
CA PHE A 30 7.07 -11.10 -6.59
C PHE A 30 7.09 -10.48 -5.18
N MET A 31 8.30 -10.32 -4.64
CA MET A 31 8.58 -9.62 -3.38
C MET A 31 9.69 -8.59 -3.63
N PRO A 32 9.69 -7.45 -2.91
CA PRO A 32 10.79 -6.49 -3.01
C PRO A 32 12.10 -7.16 -2.60
N GLU A 33 13.18 -6.91 -3.35
CA GLU A 33 14.51 -7.46 -3.10
C GLU A 33 15.03 -7.06 -1.70
N LYS A 34 14.62 -5.89 -1.21
CA LYS A 34 14.91 -5.38 0.14
C LYS A 34 13.67 -4.70 0.71
N LEU A 35 13.40 -4.95 1.99
CA LEU A 35 12.37 -4.23 2.73
C LEU A 35 12.92 -2.88 3.22
N PRO A 36 12.26 -1.76 2.89
CA PRO A 36 12.60 -0.45 3.44
C PRO A 36 12.57 -0.47 4.97
N GLN A 37 13.55 0.17 5.59
CA GLN A 37 13.61 0.33 7.04
C GLN A 37 13.17 1.75 7.40
N LEU A 38 12.28 1.87 8.39
CA LEU A 38 11.79 3.15 8.89
C LEU A 38 12.35 3.40 10.28
N ASP A 39 12.93 4.57 10.49
CA ASP A 39 13.40 4.98 11.81
C ASP A 39 12.24 5.48 12.69
N ARG A 40 12.52 5.60 13.99
CA ARG A 40 11.52 6.04 14.98
C ARG A 40 11.03 7.45 14.70
N GLU A 41 11.89 8.33 14.19
CA GLU A 41 11.53 9.71 13.89
C GLU A 41 10.51 9.79 12.75
N THR A 42 10.71 9.02 11.69
CA THR A 42 9.80 8.91 10.55
C THR A 42 8.46 8.35 10.99
N LEU A 43 8.46 7.28 11.80
CA LEU A 43 7.22 6.72 12.36
C LEU A 43 6.46 7.75 13.22
N CYS A 44 7.16 8.53 14.04
CA CYS A 44 6.53 9.63 14.80
C CYS A 44 5.90 10.68 13.88
N ARG A 45 6.61 11.12 12.82
CA ARG A 45 6.05 12.07 11.83
C ARG A 45 4.83 11.50 11.13
N TRP A 46 4.87 10.23 10.76
CA TRP A 46 3.81 9.55 10.03
C TRP A 46 2.56 9.30 10.88
N SER A 47 2.70 9.23 12.21
CA SER A 47 1.56 9.06 13.13
C SER A 47 0.51 10.19 13.05
N ALA A 48 0.90 11.36 12.55
CA ALA A 48 0.02 12.52 12.38
C ALA A 48 -0.59 12.65 10.97
N LEU A 49 -0.23 11.75 10.04
CA LEU A 49 -0.71 11.80 8.66
C LEU A 49 -2.14 11.29 8.55
N SER A 50 -2.86 11.83 7.56
CA SER A 50 -4.11 11.24 7.11
C SER A 50 -3.84 9.88 6.46
N TYR A 51 -4.85 9.00 6.39
CA TYR A 51 -4.70 7.68 5.79
C TYR A 51 -4.19 7.75 4.32
N PRO A 52 -4.74 8.57 3.42
CA PRO A 52 -4.20 8.71 2.06
C PRO A 52 -2.75 9.22 2.03
N SER A 53 -2.41 10.18 2.89
CA SER A 53 -1.03 10.70 2.97
C SER A 53 -0.04 9.63 3.46
N LEU A 54 -0.45 8.81 4.44
CA LEU A 54 0.36 7.69 4.91
C LEU A 54 0.56 6.63 3.82
N VAL A 55 -0.51 6.29 3.08
CA VAL A 55 -0.43 5.37 1.94
C VAL A 55 0.53 5.92 0.87
N MET A 56 0.51 7.23 0.60
CA MET A 56 1.43 7.85 -0.35
C MET A 56 2.90 7.70 0.07
N GLU A 57 3.23 7.99 1.33
CA GLU A 57 4.59 7.83 1.81
C GLU A 57 5.03 6.36 1.81
N LEU A 58 4.13 5.43 2.13
CA LEU A 58 4.40 3.99 2.06
C LEU A 58 4.64 3.51 0.62
N CYS A 59 3.75 3.85 -0.32
CA CYS A 59 3.88 3.47 -1.72
C CYS A 59 5.15 4.03 -2.35
N ALA A 60 5.55 5.25 -2.00
CA ALA A 60 6.78 5.87 -2.47
C ALA A 60 8.07 5.14 -2.03
N LEU A 61 8.03 4.28 -1.01
CA LEU A 61 9.17 3.43 -0.66
C LEU A 61 9.34 2.24 -1.63
N PHE A 62 8.25 1.82 -2.27
CA PHE A 62 8.17 0.62 -3.10
C PHE A 62 8.12 0.91 -4.60
N ILE A 63 7.67 2.11 -4.96
CA ILE A 63 7.53 2.60 -6.34
C ILE A 63 8.51 3.76 -6.51
N GLY A 64 9.45 3.61 -7.43
CA GLY A 64 10.43 4.66 -7.70
C GLY A 64 9.81 5.84 -8.48
N PRO A 65 10.24 7.09 -8.23
CA PRO A 65 9.73 8.28 -8.92
C PRO A 65 10.00 8.26 -10.44
N GLU A 66 10.94 7.42 -10.90
CA GLU A 66 11.21 7.17 -12.30
C GLU A 66 10.09 6.40 -13.02
N LEU A 67 9.29 5.62 -12.29
CA LEU A 67 8.15 4.86 -12.82
C LEU A 67 6.86 5.65 -12.69
N ILE A 68 6.61 6.22 -11.50
CA ILE A 68 5.43 7.04 -11.23
C ILE A 68 5.90 8.30 -10.47
N PRO A 69 5.85 9.49 -11.11
CA PRO A 69 6.12 10.75 -10.44
C PRO A 69 5.29 10.91 -9.16
N ARG A 70 5.84 11.61 -8.16
CA ARG A 70 5.21 11.74 -6.84
C ARG A 70 3.82 12.38 -6.91
N ASP A 71 3.65 13.37 -7.78
CA ASP A 71 2.37 14.06 -7.96
C ASP A 71 1.33 13.12 -8.59
N ASP A 72 1.72 12.36 -9.63
CA ASP A 72 0.86 11.36 -10.27
C ASP A 72 0.46 10.24 -9.28
N LEU A 73 1.41 9.77 -8.45
CA LEU A 73 1.13 8.78 -7.41
C LEU A 73 0.15 9.32 -6.37
N ASN A 74 0.32 10.59 -5.97
CA ASN A 74 -0.59 11.25 -5.03
C ASN A 74 -2.01 11.34 -5.62
N ASP A 75 -2.14 11.72 -6.89
CA ASP A 75 -3.43 11.79 -7.58
C ASP A 75 -4.10 10.43 -7.69
N LEU A 76 -3.36 9.37 -8.05
CA LEU A 76 -3.86 7.99 -8.09
C LEU A 76 -4.41 7.55 -6.74
N ILE A 77 -3.70 7.84 -5.66
CA ILE A 77 -4.11 7.48 -4.30
C ILE A 77 -5.37 8.24 -3.88
N HIS A 78 -5.42 9.55 -4.14
CA HIS A 78 -6.61 10.35 -3.84
C HIS A 78 -7.82 9.89 -4.64
N GLN A 79 -7.65 9.52 -5.91
CA GLN A 79 -8.70 8.97 -6.74
C GLN A 79 -9.17 7.60 -6.22
N GLY A 80 -8.25 6.71 -5.84
CA GLY A 80 -8.58 5.39 -5.27
C GLY A 80 -9.45 5.50 -4.02
N PHE A 81 -9.12 6.43 -3.12
CA PHE A 81 -9.88 6.64 -1.89
C PHE A 81 -11.11 7.55 -2.02
N SER A 82 -11.30 8.25 -3.15
CA SER A 82 -12.45 9.15 -3.37
C SER A 82 -13.82 8.48 -3.25
N ARG A 83 -13.87 7.15 -3.44
CA ARG A 83 -15.10 6.34 -3.39
C ARG A 83 -15.48 5.89 -1.98
N PHE A 84 -14.62 6.11 -0.98
CA PHE A 84 -14.91 5.78 0.40
C PHE A 84 -15.85 6.81 1.01
N ARG A 85 -16.92 6.33 1.65
CA ARG A 85 -17.96 7.20 2.23
C ARG A 85 -17.55 7.77 3.58
N HIS A 86 -16.60 7.12 4.25
CA HIS A 86 -16.09 7.52 5.55
C HIS A 86 -14.83 8.37 5.41
N ARG A 87 -14.78 9.51 6.10
CA ARG A 87 -13.69 10.49 5.99
C ARG A 87 -12.32 9.92 6.39
N GLU A 88 -12.30 8.95 7.30
CA GLU A 88 -11.07 8.31 7.75
C GLU A 88 -10.60 7.16 6.85
N VAL A 89 -11.40 6.73 5.85
CA VAL A 89 -11.23 5.52 5.02
C VAL A 89 -11.28 4.23 5.85
N VAL A 90 -10.43 4.15 6.88
CA VAL A 90 -10.32 3.10 7.88
C VAL A 90 -10.66 3.70 9.24
N HIS A 91 -11.65 3.14 9.93
CA HIS A 91 -12.09 3.62 11.26
C HIS A 91 -11.65 2.64 12.36
N LEU A 92 -11.16 3.14 13.50
CA LEU A 92 -10.82 2.32 14.66
C LEU A 92 -11.89 2.46 15.75
N SER A 93 -12.83 1.53 15.78
CA SER A 93 -13.89 1.48 16.79
C SER A 93 -13.34 0.91 18.10
N ARG A 94 -13.48 1.69 19.18
CA ARG A 94 -13.02 1.31 20.53
C ARG A 94 -14.21 0.82 21.35
N LEU A 95 -14.21 -0.46 21.68
CA LEU A 95 -15.25 -1.14 22.44
C LEU A 95 -14.86 -1.27 23.93
N ARG A 96 -15.77 -1.85 24.72
CA ARG A 96 -15.54 -2.08 26.16
C ARG A 96 -14.35 -3.02 26.39
N ASN A 97 -13.72 -2.89 27.54
CA ASN A 97 -12.60 -3.74 27.99
C ASN A 97 -11.35 -3.67 27.10
N GLY A 98 -11.15 -2.56 26.37
CA GLY A 98 -9.97 -2.35 25.54
C GLY A 98 -9.98 -3.12 24.21
N LEU A 99 -11.11 -3.74 23.85
CA LEU A 99 -11.28 -4.35 22.53
C LEU A 99 -11.36 -3.26 21.46
N ASN A 100 -10.50 -3.33 20.44
CA ASN A 100 -10.53 -2.41 19.30
C ASN A 100 -10.84 -3.17 18.02
N VAL A 101 -11.68 -2.58 17.17
CA VAL A 101 -12.08 -3.13 15.88
C VAL A 101 -11.67 -2.16 14.78
N LEU A 102 -10.89 -2.65 13.82
CA LEU A 102 -10.51 -1.89 12.63
C LEU A 102 -11.55 -2.13 11.54
N GLU A 103 -12.35 -1.11 11.25
CA GLU A 103 -13.42 -1.17 10.28
C GLU A 103 -12.87 -0.86 8.88
N LEU A 104 -12.95 -1.86 7.99
CA LEU A 104 -12.43 -1.80 6.62
C LEU A 104 -13.55 -1.92 5.57
N TRP A 105 -14.82 -1.73 5.94
CA TRP A 105 -15.99 -1.92 5.08
C TRP A 105 -16.64 -0.62 4.62
N HIS A 106 -15.95 0.51 4.72
CA HIS A 106 -16.51 1.83 4.34
C HIS A 106 -16.37 2.17 2.85
N GLY A 107 -15.90 1.22 2.05
CA GLY A 107 -15.78 1.30 0.60
C GLY A 107 -17.09 0.99 -0.13
N ALA A 108 -16.99 0.90 -1.46
CA ALA A 108 -18.15 0.76 -2.34
C ALA A 108 -18.84 -0.61 -2.24
N THR A 109 -18.10 -1.69 -1.93
CA THR A 109 -18.63 -3.05 -1.83
C THR A 109 -18.89 -3.50 -0.39
N TYR A 110 -18.65 -2.61 0.58
CA TYR A 110 -18.74 -2.92 2.01
C TYR A 110 -17.82 -4.07 2.45
N ALA A 111 -16.67 -4.22 1.80
CA ALA A 111 -15.69 -5.25 2.11
C ALA A 111 -14.27 -4.67 2.12
N PHE A 112 -13.39 -5.29 2.91
CA PHE A 112 -12.00 -4.87 3.05
C PHE A 112 -11.21 -4.86 1.74
N LYS A 113 -11.67 -5.60 0.72
CA LYS A 113 -11.02 -5.66 -0.60
C LYS A 113 -11.05 -4.32 -1.33
N ASP A 114 -11.99 -3.44 -0.99
CA ASP A 114 -12.08 -2.10 -1.58
C ASP A 114 -10.82 -1.25 -1.33
N SER A 115 -10.01 -1.57 -0.31
CA SER A 115 -8.79 -0.83 0.00
C SER A 115 -7.59 -1.20 -0.89
N GLY A 116 -7.66 -2.33 -1.61
CA GLY A 116 -6.57 -2.83 -2.45
C GLY A 116 -6.96 -3.09 -3.90
N CYS A 117 -8.17 -2.72 -4.29
CA CYS A 117 -8.72 -2.89 -5.64
C CYS A 117 -8.84 -1.55 -6.38
#